data_AF-C8X061-F1
#
_entry.id   AF-C8X061-F1
#
_cell.length_a   1.000
_cell.length_b   1.000
_cell.length_c   1.000
_cell.angle_alpha   90.00
_cell.angle_beta   90.00
_cell.angle_gamma   90.00
#
_symmetry.space_group_name_H-M   'P 1'
#
loop_
_entity.id
_entity.type
_entity.pdbx_description
1 polymer ?
#
loop_
_entity_poly.entity_id
_entity_poly.type
_entity_poly.pdbx_seq_one_letter_code
_entity_poly.pdbx_strand_id
1 'polypeptide(L)'
;MNVDIQYKSLSLDKNNIDVRPGDWVVIKPNLVKECKESDESEWESVITSPALIDRVCEIVCEKLNGKGKISICDAPQTDSSFFKISERAGLYAIAKKYMARYQISIEVFDLRNEEWTNKKGIISERKKLSGDPQGSIAFNVGRASFFYGYRGEGKYYGADYDSAIVNKHHCGEKQEYLICATPVLCDVLINMPKLKTHKKTGVTLSLKNLVGINADKNWLPHHTEGDPSSGGDQFPELSFKKRLEQVAVRNVRRMALAIPLLGPKMAQYLRKAGTKTFGSGDEVIRSGNWYGNDTTWRMVLDLNRCLLYGNPDGTLRTSNPKRYYTVIDGIVGMEGNGPMQGEPVASDLVISGADPVATDMVAAKLMGFDWRKIPVIREAFKVQNYPITLSSPKEVYISSNNSEWCGLFSDIEKKNFLSFKPHFGWQGHIEYEK
;
A
#
# COMPACT_ATOMS: atom_id res chain seq x y z
N MET A 1 -22.55 0.35 8.72
CA MET A 1 -21.65 -0.30 7.74
C MET A 1 -21.25 -1.67 8.29
N ASN A 2 -21.25 -2.75 7.50
CA ASN A 2 -20.87 -4.09 7.96
C ASN A 2 -19.44 -4.44 7.54
N VAL A 3 -18.64 -4.97 8.47
CA VAL A 3 -17.33 -5.59 8.21
C VAL A 3 -17.44 -7.06 8.59
N ASP A 4 -17.10 -7.95 7.67
CA ASP A 4 -17.15 -9.40 7.88
C ASP A 4 -15.77 -9.95 8.24
N ILE A 5 -15.71 -10.82 9.25
CA ILE A 5 -14.48 -11.46 9.72
C ILE A 5 -14.67 -12.98 9.72
N GLN A 6 -13.88 -13.66 8.89
CA GLN A 6 -13.81 -15.11 8.87
C GLN A 6 -12.56 -15.57 9.62
N TYR A 7 -12.75 -16.35 10.68
CA TYR A 7 -11.70 -17.01 11.43
C TYR A 7 -11.58 -18.47 10.98
N LYS A 8 -10.36 -18.91 10.62
CA LYS A 8 -10.07 -20.28 10.14
C LYS A 8 -10.99 -20.73 8.99
N SER A 9 -11.40 -19.78 8.14
CA SER A 9 -12.39 -19.97 7.09
C SER A 9 -12.14 -19.01 5.93
N LEU A 10 -12.44 -19.45 4.71
CA LEU A 10 -12.45 -18.63 3.49
C LEU A 10 -13.89 -18.32 3.02
N SER A 11 -14.88 -18.49 3.89
CA SER A 11 -16.29 -18.29 3.58
C SER A 11 -16.66 -16.80 3.55
N LEU A 12 -16.38 -16.13 2.44
CA LEU A 12 -16.76 -14.73 2.25
C LEU A 12 -18.27 -14.57 2.03
N ASP A 13 -18.85 -13.53 2.65
CA ASP A 13 -20.22 -13.10 2.35
C ASP A 13 -20.31 -12.51 0.94
N LYS A 14 -20.83 -13.31 0.01
CA LYS A 14 -20.97 -12.93 -1.40
C LYS A 14 -22.01 -11.81 -1.60
N ASN A 15 -22.92 -11.57 -0.64
CA ASN A 15 -24.00 -10.60 -0.82
C ASN A 15 -23.47 -9.15 -0.84
N ASN A 16 -22.38 -8.89 -0.13
CA ASN A 16 -21.79 -7.55 -0.03
C ASN A 16 -20.85 -7.20 -1.20
N ILE A 17 -20.59 -8.15 -2.09
CA ILE A 17 -19.76 -7.93 -3.28
C ILE A 17 -20.67 -7.51 -4.45
N ASP A 18 -20.70 -6.22 -4.77
CA ASP A 18 -21.52 -5.63 -5.85
C ASP A 18 -20.88 -5.82 -7.24
N VAL A 19 -20.72 -7.08 -7.64
CA VAL A 19 -20.38 -7.51 -9.01
C VAL A 19 -21.65 -7.99 -9.70
N ARG A 20 -21.84 -7.56 -10.95
CA ARG A 20 -23.03 -7.79 -11.78
C ARG A 20 -22.61 -8.40 -13.12
N PRO A 21 -23.46 -9.22 -13.76
CA PRO A 21 -23.19 -9.74 -15.09
C PRO A 21 -22.87 -8.63 -16.10
N GLY A 22 -21.76 -8.76 -16.82
CA GLY A 22 -21.27 -7.78 -17.80
C GLY A 22 -20.17 -6.86 -17.27
N ASP A 23 -19.94 -6.81 -15.95
CA ASP A 23 -18.90 -5.97 -15.35
C ASP A 23 -17.49 -6.38 -15.82
N TRP A 24 -16.62 -5.39 -15.94
CA TRP A 24 -15.18 -5.59 -15.85
C TRP A 24 -14.72 -5.48 -14.40
N VAL A 25 -14.25 -6.59 -13.85
CA VAL A 25 -13.75 -6.67 -12.47
C VAL A 25 -12.23 -6.74 -12.45
N VAL A 26 -11.59 -5.88 -11.66
CA VAL A 26 -10.15 -5.98 -11.37
C VAL A 26 -9.98 -6.61 -10.00
N ILE A 27 -9.24 -7.72 -9.93
CA ILE A 27 -8.79 -8.34 -8.68
C ILE A 27 -7.35 -7.89 -8.44
N LYS A 28 -7.14 -7.13 -7.38
CA LYS A 28 -5.85 -6.52 -7.04
C LYS A 28 -5.28 -7.13 -5.75
N PRO A 29 -4.51 -8.22 -5.82
CA PRO A 29 -3.74 -8.72 -4.68
C PRO A 29 -2.62 -7.77 -4.24
N ASN A 30 -2.10 -7.98 -3.02
CA ASN A 30 -0.79 -7.48 -2.60
C ASN A 30 0.29 -8.47 -3.05
N LEU A 31 1.04 -8.12 -4.09
CA LEU A 31 2.12 -8.92 -4.66
C LEU A 31 3.46 -8.19 -4.49
N VAL A 32 3.72 -7.66 -3.28
CA VAL A 32 4.81 -6.69 -3.07
C VAL A 32 6.18 -7.22 -3.47
N LYS A 33 6.50 -8.48 -3.17
CA LYS A 33 7.80 -9.13 -3.39
C LYS A 33 7.67 -10.66 -3.34
N GLU A 34 8.56 -11.38 -3.99
CA GLU A 34 8.57 -12.85 -4.10
C GLU A 34 8.58 -13.56 -2.75
N CYS A 35 9.32 -13.03 -1.78
CA CYS A 35 9.61 -13.59 -0.46
C CYS A 35 10.30 -12.53 0.43
N LYS A 36 10.59 -12.88 1.69
CA LYS A 36 11.50 -12.10 2.54
C LYS A 36 12.89 -12.13 1.91
N GLU A 37 13.58 -10.99 1.86
CA GLU A 37 14.98 -10.98 1.38
C GLU A 37 15.94 -11.74 2.32
N SER A 38 15.54 -11.91 3.58
CA SER A 38 16.28 -12.67 4.59
C SER A 38 15.97 -14.18 4.57
N ASP A 39 14.86 -14.60 3.94
CA ASP A 39 14.40 -15.97 3.91
C ASP A 39 13.52 -16.23 2.67
N GLU A 40 14.09 -16.89 1.65
CA GLU A 40 13.39 -17.20 0.41
C GLU A 40 12.25 -18.22 0.57
N SER A 41 12.25 -18.97 1.68
CA SER A 41 11.19 -19.91 2.02
C SER A 41 9.97 -19.22 2.60
N GLU A 42 10.12 -18.00 3.14
CA GLU A 42 9.00 -17.23 3.67
C GLU A 42 8.48 -16.21 2.63
N TRP A 43 7.30 -16.48 2.12
CA TRP A 43 6.55 -15.65 1.19
C TRP A 43 5.08 -15.50 1.60
N GLU A 44 4.59 -16.36 2.48
CA GLU A 44 3.19 -16.46 2.88
C GLU A 44 2.74 -15.19 3.60
N SER A 45 3.59 -14.55 4.41
CA SER A 45 3.24 -13.27 5.04
C SER A 45 3.52 -12.05 4.13
N VAL A 46 4.22 -12.24 3.02
CA VAL A 46 4.67 -11.18 2.11
C VAL A 46 3.60 -10.85 1.07
N ILE A 47 3.06 -11.88 0.40
CA ILE A 47 2.05 -11.76 -0.66
C ILE A 47 0.69 -12.28 -0.23
N THR A 48 -0.34 -11.94 -0.99
CA THR A 48 -1.71 -12.42 -0.77
C THR A 48 -1.80 -13.92 -1.04
N SER A 49 -2.52 -14.64 -0.18
CA SER A 49 -2.70 -16.08 -0.21
C SER A 49 -3.28 -16.55 -1.54
N PRO A 50 -2.63 -17.52 -2.23
CA PRO A 50 -3.14 -18.10 -3.48
C PRO A 50 -4.52 -18.72 -3.31
N ALA A 51 -4.78 -19.37 -2.17
CA ALA A 51 -6.08 -19.97 -1.86
C ALA A 51 -7.18 -18.91 -1.74
N LEU A 52 -6.85 -17.75 -1.16
CA LEU A 52 -7.80 -16.64 -1.07
C LEU A 52 -8.04 -15.98 -2.44
N ILE A 53 -6.99 -15.82 -3.26
CA ILE A 53 -7.13 -15.32 -4.64
C ILE A 53 -8.01 -16.27 -5.47
N ASP A 54 -7.77 -17.59 -5.39
CA ASP A 54 -8.59 -18.59 -6.07
C ASP A 54 -10.07 -18.49 -5.65
N ARG A 55 -10.33 -18.33 -4.34
CA ARG A 55 -11.68 -18.22 -3.81
C ARG A 55 -12.39 -16.93 -4.24
N VAL A 56 -11.70 -15.78 -4.19
CA VAL A 56 -12.27 -14.51 -4.66
C VAL A 56 -12.53 -14.57 -6.17
N CYS A 57 -11.63 -15.14 -6.95
CA CYS A 57 -11.81 -15.32 -8.38
C CYS A 57 -13.05 -16.19 -8.70
N GLU A 58 -13.27 -17.27 -7.95
CA GLU A 58 -14.48 -18.10 -8.08
C GLU A 58 -15.76 -17.29 -7.84
N ILE A 59 -15.82 -16.54 -6.74
CA ILE A 59 -17.00 -15.74 -6.37
C ILE A 59 -17.30 -14.68 -7.45
N VAL A 60 -16.25 -14.02 -7.97
CA VAL A 60 -16.40 -13.05 -9.04
C VAL A 60 -16.93 -13.72 -10.31
N CYS A 61 -16.40 -14.88 -10.69
CA CYS A 61 -16.88 -15.63 -11.86
C CYS A 61 -18.36 -16.04 -11.73
N GLU A 62 -18.76 -16.54 -10.55
CA GLU A 62 -20.16 -16.89 -10.26
C GLU A 62 -21.09 -15.68 -10.43
N LYS A 63 -20.68 -14.51 -9.93
CA LYS A 63 -21.48 -13.27 -10.04
C LYS A 63 -21.54 -12.72 -11.46
N LEU A 64 -20.46 -12.84 -12.22
CA LEU A 64 -20.43 -12.42 -13.63
C LEU A 64 -21.30 -13.33 -14.50
N ASN A 65 -21.53 -14.57 -14.08
CA ASN A 65 -22.43 -15.53 -14.75
C ASN A 65 -22.16 -15.63 -16.26
N GLY A 66 -20.89 -15.77 -16.62
CA GLY A 66 -20.42 -15.90 -18.01
C GLY A 66 -20.43 -14.60 -18.83
N LYS A 67 -20.75 -13.44 -18.24
CA LYS A 67 -20.76 -12.14 -18.93
C LYS A 67 -19.80 -11.16 -18.26
N GLY A 68 -18.92 -10.54 -19.04
CA GLY A 68 -17.93 -9.57 -18.54
C GLY A 68 -16.50 -10.11 -18.66
N LYS A 69 -15.58 -9.56 -17.86
CA LYS A 69 -14.17 -10.00 -17.82
C LYS A 69 -13.51 -9.70 -16.49
N ILE A 70 -12.42 -10.42 -16.20
CA ILE A 70 -11.61 -10.26 -14.99
C ILE A 70 -10.17 -9.88 -15.38
N SER A 71 -9.56 -8.95 -14.66
CA SER A 71 -8.12 -8.71 -14.72
C SER A 71 -7.50 -8.91 -13.34
N ILE A 72 -6.51 -9.78 -13.22
CA ILE A 72 -5.72 -9.99 -11.99
C ILE A 72 -4.39 -9.27 -12.18
N CYS A 73 -4.18 -8.17 -11.46
CA CYS A 73 -3.00 -7.34 -11.66
C CYS A 73 -2.57 -6.59 -10.40
N ASP A 74 -1.28 -6.27 -10.33
CA ASP A 74 -0.68 -5.43 -9.28
C ASP A 74 0.55 -4.72 -9.85
N ALA A 75 1.06 -3.71 -9.13
CA ALA A 75 2.36 -3.10 -9.37
C ALA A 75 3.31 -3.40 -8.18
N PRO A 76 4.01 -4.56 -8.20
CA PRO A 76 4.96 -4.97 -7.17
C PRO A 76 6.05 -3.94 -6.87
N GLN A 77 6.86 -4.17 -5.84
CA GLN A 77 8.07 -3.38 -5.63
C GLN A 77 8.92 -3.38 -6.90
N THR A 78 9.55 -2.25 -7.24
CA THR A 78 10.22 -2.09 -8.54
C THR A 78 11.33 -3.12 -8.76
N ASP A 79 11.94 -3.62 -7.68
CA ASP A 79 12.99 -4.65 -7.72
C ASP A 79 12.48 -6.10 -7.52
N SER A 80 11.20 -6.33 -7.82
CA SER A 80 10.55 -7.64 -7.80
C SER A 80 10.20 -8.14 -9.20
N SER A 81 10.19 -9.45 -9.37
CA SER A 81 9.76 -10.13 -10.59
C SER A 81 8.30 -10.55 -10.50
N PHE A 82 7.42 -9.88 -11.23
CA PHE A 82 6.00 -10.24 -11.28
C PHE A 82 5.79 -11.66 -11.79
N PHE A 83 6.64 -12.13 -12.72
CA PHE A 83 6.61 -13.50 -13.22
C PHE A 83 6.79 -14.52 -12.09
N LYS A 84 7.87 -14.39 -11.29
CA LYS A 84 8.14 -15.31 -10.17
C LYS A 84 7.05 -15.26 -9.10
N ILE A 85 6.53 -14.06 -8.81
CA ILE A 85 5.41 -13.91 -7.87
C ILE A 85 4.17 -14.62 -8.42
N SER A 86 3.89 -14.48 -9.72
CA SER A 86 2.74 -15.10 -10.38
C SER A 86 2.84 -16.61 -10.46
N GLU A 87 4.02 -17.16 -10.70
CA GLU A 87 4.29 -18.60 -10.61
C GLU A 87 4.03 -19.12 -9.20
N ARG A 88 4.60 -18.45 -8.19
CA ARG A 88 4.43 -18.82 -6.79
C ARG A 88 2.97 -18.75 -6.35
N ALA A 89 2.25 -17.72 -6.78
CA ALA A 89 0.84 -17.56 -6.45
C ALA A 89 -0.12 -18.34 -7.37
N GLY A 90 0.40 -19.04 -8.38
CA GLY A 90 -0.41 -19.83 -9.31
C GLY A 90 -1.41 -19.00 -10.12
N LEU A 91 -1.17 -17.70 -10.36
CA LEU A 91 -2.16 -16.78 -10.93
C LEU A 91 -2.63 -17.22 -12.32
N TYR A 92 -1.70 -17.66 -13.18
CA TYR A 92 -2.03 -18.17 -14.51
C TYR A 92 -2.84 -19.48 -14.47
N ALA A 93 -2.59 -20.33 -13.47
CA ALA A 93 -3.36 -21.57 -13.28
C ALA A 93 -4.79 -21.26 -12.80
N ILE A 94 -4.94 -20.30 -11.86
CA ILE A 94 -6.23 -19.79 -11.41
C ILE A 94 -7.02 -19.21 -12.59
N ALA A 95 -6.40 -18.34 -13.39
CA ALA A 95 -7.04 -17.75 -14.57
C ALA A 95 -7.50 -18.84 -15.56
N LYS A 96 -6.60 -19.77 -15.95
CA LYS A 96 -6.93 -20.87 -16.87
C LYS A 96 -8.07 -21.75 -16.35
N LYS A 97 -8.05 -22.11 -15.07
CA LYS A 97 -9.09 -22.92 -14.41
C LYS A 97 -10.47 -22.27 -14.56
N TYR A 98 -10.58 -20.98 -14.26
CA TYR A 98 -11.87 -20.29 -14.26
C TYR A 98 -12.33 -19.83 -15.65
N MET A 99 -11.42 -19.50 -16.56
CA MET A 99 -11.75 -19.30 -17.98
C MET A 99 -12.42 -20.55 -18.56
N ALA A 100 -11.87 -21.74 -18.31
CA ALA A 100 -12.43 -22.99 -18.79
C ALA A 100 -13.80 -23.30 -18.16
N ARG A 101 -13.96 -23.05 -16.86
CA ARG A 101 -15.19 -23.37 -16.13
C ARG A 101 -16.35 -22.41 -16.41
N TYR A 102 -16.10 -21.12 -16.47
CA TYR A 102 -17.14 -20.08 -16.55
C TYR A 102 -17.25 -19.39 -17.91
N GLN A 103 -16.37 -19.75 -18.88
CA GLN A 103 -16.36 -19.16 -20.23
C GLN A 103 -16.24 -17.64 -20.21
N ILE A 104 -15.43 -17.11 -19.29
CA ILE A 104 -15.18 -15.68 -19.13
C ILE A 104 -13.71 -15.36 -19.42
N SER A 105 -13.42 -14.15 -19.93
CA SER A 105 -12.03 -13.72 -20.13
C SER A 105 -11.38 -13.37 -18.78
N ILE A 106 -10.21 -13.91 -18.51
CA ILE A 106 -9.39 -13.60 -17.34
C ILE A 106 -7.97 -13.32 -17.79
N GLU A 107 -7.47 -12.13 -17.50
CA GLU A 107 -6.11 -11.71 -17.85
C GLU A 107 -5.26 -11.54 -16.58
N VAL A 108 -3.96 -11.85 -16.67
CA VAL A 108 -3.01 -11.68 -15.58
C VAL A 108 -1.81 -10.88 -16.09
N PHE A 109 -1.55 -9.71 -15.51
CA PHE A 109 -0.47 -8.83 -15.99
C PHE A 109 0.11 -7.92 -14.91
N ASP A 110 1.37 -7.54 -15.15
CA ASP A 110 2.11 -6.55 -14.37
C ASP A 110 1.71 -5.13 -14.82
N LEU A 111 1.34 -4.28 -13.86
CA LEU A 111 0.97 -2.89 -14.13
C LEU A 111 2.18 -1.97 -14.37
N ARG A 112 3.38 -2.41 -13.98
CA ARG A 112 4.59 -1.57 -14.03
C ARG A 112 5.11 -1.40 -15.45
N ASN A 113 5.65 -0.21 -15.71
CA ASN A 113 6.40 0.08 -16.94
C ASN A 113 7.85 -0.42 -16.89
N GLU A 114 8.38 -0.70 -15.69
CA GLU A 114 9.76 -1.12 -15.49
C GLU A 114 9.90 -2.14 -14.35
N GLU A 115 10.84 -3.06 -14.53
CA GLU A 115 11.37 -3.95 -13.49
C GLU A 115 12.87 -3.64 -13.31
N TRP A 116 13.31 -3.47 -12.08
CA TRP A 116 14.69 -3.10 -11.76
C TRP A 116 15.44 -4.29 -11.18
N THR A 117 16.69 -4.47 -11.59
CA THR A 117 17.59 -5.42 -10.92
C THR A 117 18.38 -4.67 -9.86
N ASN A 118 18.22 -5.08 -8.61
CA ASN A 118 18.93 -4.49 -7.47
C ASN A 118 20.05 -5.43 -6.99
N LYS A 119 21.31 -4.98 -7.04
CA LYS A 119 22.47 -5.71 -6.51
C LYS A 119 23.07 -4.92 -5.35
N LYS A 120 22.93 -5.44 -4.12
CA LYS A 120 23.44 -4.83 -2.87
C LYS A 120 22.94 -3.39 -2.63
N GLY A 121 21.66 -3.16 -2.92
CA GLY A 121 20.99 -1.87 -2.71
C GLY A 121 21.16 -0.87 -3.85
N ILE A 122 21.72 -1.28 -4.98
CA ILE A 122 22.04 -0.43 -6.13
C ILE A 122 21.33 -0.98 -7.34
N ILE A 123 20.62 -0.09 -8.04
CA ILE A 123 19.96 -0.40 -9.31
C ILE A 123 21.07 -0.65 -10.33
N SER A 124 21.22 -1.90 -10.76
CA SER A 124 22.20 -2.29 -11.76
C SER A 124 21.62 -2.32 -13.18
N GLU A 125 20.31 -2.49 -13.31
CA GLU A 125 19.61 -2.62 -14.58
C GLU A 125 18.16 -2.17 -14.45
N ARG A 126 17.59 -1.61 -15.52
CA ARG A 126 16.16 -1.30 -15.65
C ARG A 126 15.64 -1.99 -16.91
N LYS A 127 14.75 -2.97 -16.75
CA LYS A 127 14.07 -3.67 -17.83
C LYS A 127 12.73 -2.98 -18.10
N LYS A 128 12.53 -2.51 -19.33
CA LYS A 128 11.23 -1.98 -19.77
C LYS A 128 10.22 -3.14 -19.90
N LEU A 129 9.03 -2.92 -19.37
CA LEU A 129 7.90 -3.84 -19.44
C LEU A 129 6.82 -3.27 -20.38
N SER A 130 5.78 -4.06 -20.65
CA SER A 130 4.63 -3.62 -21.45
C SER A 130 3.80 -2.53 -20.77
N GLY A 131 3.85 -2.46 -19.43
CA GLY A 131 2.96 -1.60 -18.65
C GLY A 131 1.52 -2.10 -18.62
N ASP A 132 0.66 -1.28 -18.04
CA ASP A 132 -0.79 -1.47 -18.07
C ASP A 132 -1.30 -1.45 -19.53
N PRO A 133 -2.04 -2.49 -19.99
CA PRO A 133 -2.62 -2.53 -21.33
C PRO A 133 -3.54 -1.36 -21.69
N GLN A 134 -4.12 -0.68 -20.70
CA GLN A 134 -4.95 0.51 -20.91
C GLN A 134 -4.17 1.83 -20.80
N GLY A 135 -2.85 1.76 -20.59
CA GLY A 135 -2.01 2.92 -20.36
C GLY A 135 -2.13 3.48 -18.94
N SER A 136 -1.85 4.77 -18.79
CA SER A 136 -1.81 5.47 -17.51
C SER A 136 -2.53 6.81 -17.58
N ILE A 137 -3.13 7.22 -16.48
CA ILE A 137 -3.86 8.49 -16.34
C ILE A 137 -3.11 9.36 -15.33
N ALA A 138 -2.80 10.60 -15.70
CA ALA A 138 -2.27 11.60 -14.79
C ALA A 138 -3.44 12.35 -14.15
N PHE A 139 -3.64 12.16 -12.85
CA PHE A 139 -4.65 12.87 -12.07
C PHE A 139 -4.04 14.07 -11.41
N ASN A 140 -4.61 15.26 -11.58
CA ASN A 140 -4.31 16.41 -10.72
C ASN A 140 -5.41 16.56 -9.68
N VAL A 141 -5.13 16.23 -8.43
CA VAL A 141 -6.08 16.37 -7.30
C VAL A 141 -6.23 17.84 -6.89
N GLY A 142 -5.26 18.68 -7.24
CA GLY A 142 -5.26 20.12 -7.02
C GLY A 142 -5.51 20.51 -5.57
N ARG A 143 -6.40 21.49 -5.35
CA ARG A 143 -6.72 22.02 -4.02
C ARG A 143 -7.36 21.02 -3.06
N ALA A 144 -7.90 19.92 -3.59
CA ALA A 144 -8.47 18.86 -2.75
C ALA A 144 -7.38 17.96 -2.14
N SER A 145 -6.16 18.00 -2.67
CA SER A 145 -5.04 17.18 -2.19
C SER A 145 -4.68 17.53 -0.76
N PHE A 146 -4.27 16.53 0.01
CA PHE A 146 -3.70 16.75 1.34
C PHE A 146 -2.33 17.41 1.34
N PHE A 147 -1.69 17.55 0.17
CA PHE A 147 -0.44 18.29 -0.01
C PHE A 147 -0.66 19.77 -0.37
N TYR A 148 -1.88 20.17 -0.74
CA TYR A 148 -2.17 21.57 -1.01
C TYR A 148 -1.98 22.40 0.27
N GLY A 149 -1.09 23.40 0.22
CA GLY A 149 -0.75 24.23 1.38
C GLY A 149 0.06 23.52 2.46
N TYR A 150 0.56 22.31 2.19
CA TYR A 150 1.42 21.59 3.15
C TYR A 150 2.81 22.21 3.22
N ARG A 151 3.29 22.46 4.45
CA ARG A 151 4.58 23.12 4.72
C ARG A 151 5.82 22.40 4.17
N GLY A 152 5.69 21.12 3.81
CA GLY A 152 6.76 20.30 3.25
C GLY A 152 6.99 20.47 1.75
N GLU A 153 6.21 21.32 1.08
CA GLU A 153 6.31 21.55 -0.36
C GLU A 153 7.74 21.90 -0.81
N GLY A 154 8.14 21.33 -1.95
CA GLY A 154 9.48 21.49 -2.52
C GLY A 154 10.57 20.63 -1.85
N LYS A 155 10.23 19.84 -0.83
CA LYS A 155 11.16 18.98 -0.09
C LYS A 155 10.74 17.50 -0.09
N TYR A 156 9.84 17.09 -0.98
CA TYR A 156 9.40 15.70 -1.05
C TYR A 156 10.50 14.80 -1.60
N TYR A 157 10.57 13.57 -1.09
CA TYR A 157 11.44 12.53 -1.61
C TYR A 157 10.60 11.38 -2.19
N GLY A 158 10.92 11.00 -3.43
CA GLY A 158 10.23 9.97 -4.21
C GLY A 158 10.79 8.55 -4.03
N ALA A 159 10.61 7.69 -5.05
CA ALA A 159 11.18 6.34 -5.06
C ALA A 159 12.64 6.29 -5.59
N ASP A 160 13.03 7.25 -6.43
CA ASP A 160 14.38 7.44 -6.95
C ASP A 160 15.12 8.59 -6.21
N TYR A 161 16.43 8.68 -6.40
CA TYR A 161 17.30 9.70 -5.81
C TYR A 161 17.03 11.11 -6.34
N ASP A 162 16.51 11.24 -7.56
CA ASP A 162 16.12 12.53 -8.12
C ASP A 162 14.77 12.98 -7.57
N SER A 163 14.82 13.79 -6.51
CA SER A 163 13.64 14.39 -5.90
C SER A 163 13.02 15.52 -6.74
N ALA A 164 13.66 15.99 -7.81
CA ALA A 164 13.08 17.04 -8.65
C ALA A 164 11.79 16.58 -9.35
N ILE A 165 11.70 15.29 -9.70
CA ILE A 165 10.52 14.70 -10.34
C ILE A 165 9.30 14.82 -9.43
N VAL A 166 9.36 14.29 -8.21
CA VAL A 166 8.22 14.33 -7.28
C VAL A 166 7.80 15.76 -6.96
N ASN A 167 8.75 16.68 -6.77
CA ASN A 167 8.44 18.09 -6.46
C ASN A 167 7.90 18.86 -7.67
N LYS A 168 8.18 18.43 -8.91
CA LYS A 168 7.55 18.97 -10.14
C LYS A 168 6.07 18.58 -10.26
N HIS A 169 5.68 17.47 -9.66
CA HIS A 169 4.30 16.96 -9.66
C HIS A 169 3.51 17.38 -8.41
N HIS A 170 4.18 17.85 -7.37
CA HIS A 170 3.58 18.32 -6.12
C HIS A 170 4.07 19.73 -5.74
N CYS A 171 3.40 20.75 -6.30
CA CYS A 171 3.71 22.17 -6.12
C CYS A 171 2.47 23.04 -6.34
N GLY A 172 2.07 23.82 -5.34
CA GLY A 172 0.89 24.66 -5.39
C GLY A 172 -0.38 23.86 -5.69
N GLU A 173 -1.12 24.26 -6.73
CA GLU A 173 -2.32 23.57 -7.20
C GLU A 173 -2.04 22.38 -8.13
N LYS A 174 -0.76 22.08 -8.38
CA LYS A 174 -0.35 20.89 -9.10
C LYS A 174 -0.04 19.80 -8.09
N GLN A 175 -0.94 18.85 -7.95
CA GLN A 175 -0.83 17.72 -7.01
C GLN A 175 -1.16 16.44 -7.76
N GLU A 176 -0.16 15.94 -8.49
CA GLU A 176 -0.35 14.97 -9.54
C GLU A 176 0.07 13.54 -9.17
N TYR A 177 -0.73 12.57 -9.59
CA TYR A 177 -0.44 11.14 -9.47
C TYR A 177 -0.59 10.45 -10.82
N LEU A 178 0.40 9.63 -11.21
CA LEU A 178 0.33 8.83 -12.42
C LEU A 178 -0.13 7.41 -12.08
N ILE A 179 -1.39 7.11 -12.38
CA ILE A 179 -2.08 5.87 -12.01
C ILE A 179 -2.35 5.01 -13.24
N CYS A 180 -2.18 3.70 -13.11
CA CYS A 180 -2.53 2.72 -14.13
C CYS A 180 -4.02 2.80 -14.48
N ALA A 181 -4.36 2.83 -15.76
CA ALA A 181 -5.72 3.06 -16.22
C ALA A 181 -6.66 1.88 -15.93
N THR A 182 -6.20 0.63 -15.98
CA THR A 182 -7.02 -0.57 -15.74
C THR A 182 -7.82 -0.49 -14.42
N PRO A 183 -7.19 -0.25 -13.24
CA PRO A 183 -7.93 -0.07 -11.99
C PRO A 183 -8.94 1.09 -12.01
N VAL A 184 -8.69 2.15 -12.78
CA VAL A 184 -9.59 3.31 -12.90
C VAL A 184 -10.76 3.03 -13.84
N LEU A 185 -10.53 2.32 -14.95
CA LEU A 185 -11.53 2.08 -15.99
C LEU A 185 -12.45 0.90 -15.69
N CYS A 186 -12.03 -0.04 -14.84
CA CYS A 186 -12.88 -1.17 -14.45
C CYS A 186 -14.15 -0.72 -13.72
N ASP A 187 -15.19 -1.54 -13.79
CA ASP A 187 -16.48 -1.28 -13.14
C ASP A 187 -16.40 -1.52 -11.63
N VAL A 188 -15.65 -2.55 -11.22
CA VAL A 188 -15.49 -2.98 -9.82
C VAL A 188 -14.03 -3.30 -9.52
N LEU A 189 -13.49 -2.74 -8.44
CA LEU A 189 -12.18 -3.13 -7.90
C LEU A 189 -12.37 -4.02 -6.67
N ILE A 190 -11.81 -5.23 -6.71
CA ILE A 190 -11.66 -6.12 -5.55
C ILE A 190 -10.22 -6.03 -5.04
N ASN A 191 -10.01 -5.26 -3.97
CA ASN A 191 -8.69 -5.01 -3.38
C ASN A 191 -8.36 -6.06 -2.31
N MET A 192 -7.30 -6.84 -2.50
CA MET A 192 -6.91 -7.92 -1.59
C MET A 192 -5.57 -7.62 -0.91
N PRO A 193 -5.53 -6.76 0.12
CA PRO A 193 -4.31 -6.42 0.82
C PRO A 193 -3.88 -7.52 1.80
N LYS A 194 -2.69 -7.34 2.38
CA LYS A 194 -2.15 -8.19 3.44
C LYS A 194 -2.31 -7.55 4.83
N LEU A 195 -2.67 -8.33 5.84
CA LEU A 195 -2.65 -7.96 7.26
C LEU A 195 -1.20 -7.86 7.75
N LYS A 196 -0.57 -6.71 7.55
CA LYS A 196 0.84 -6.51 7.92
C LYS A 196 1.16 -5.11 8.41
N THR A 197 2.13 -5.06 9.31
CA THR A 197 2.78 -3.82 9.74
C THR A 197 3.51 -3.12 8.59
N HIS A 198 3.80 -1.83 8.76
CA HIS A 198 4.52 -1.04 7.77
C HIS A 198 5.34 0.07 8.41
N LYS A 199 6.63 0.12 8.08
CA LYS A 199 7.57 1.09 8.65
C LYS A 199 7.22 2.57 8.47
N LYS A 200 6.49 2.96 7.42
CA LYS A 200 6.11 4.38 7.15
C LYS A 200 4.69 4.76 7.53
N THR A 201 3.77 3.79 7.59
CA THR A 201 2.31 4.04 7.70
C THR A 201 1.70 3.32 8.89
N GLY A 202 2.51 2.64 9.71
CA GLY A 202 2.07 1.76 10.79
C GLY A 202 1.62 0.40 10.25
N VAL A 203 0.76 0.41 9.24
CA VAL A 203 0.14 -0.79 8.64
C VAL A 203 0.08 -0.71 7.11
N THR A 204 -0.10 -1.86 6.44
CA THR A 204 -0.32 -1.95 4.98
C THR A 204 -1.80 -1.90 4.65
N LEU A 205 -2.57 -2.96 4.92
CA LEU A 205 -4.03 -3.02 4.78
C LEU A 205 -4.58 -2.42 3.46
N SER A 206 -5.87 -2.09 3.40
CA SER A 206 -6.59 -1.75 2.18
C SER A 206 -6.20 -0.40 1.62
N LEU A 207 -6.15 0.64 2.45
CA LEU A 207 -5.89 2.01 1.99
C LEU A 207 -4.51 2.13 1.32
N LYS A 208 -3.44 1.62 1.95
CA LYS A 208 -2.09 1.72 1.40
C LYS A 208 -1.82 0.69 0.28
N ASN A 209 -2.66 -0.33 0.09
CA ASN A 209 -2.48 -1.27 -1.02
C ASN A 209 -2.54 -0.60 -2.40
N LEU A 210 -3.20 0.55 -2.50
CA LEU A 210 -3.30 1.34 -3.73
C LEU A 210 -1.98 2.01 -4.15
N VAL A 211 -0.92 1.95 -3.35
CA VAL A 211 0.42 2.26 -3.88
C VAL A 211 0.75 1.35 -5.07
N GLY A 212 0.25 0.11 -5.08
CA GLY A 212 0.45 -0.85 -6.18
C GLY A 212 -0.45 -0.65 -7.40
N ILE A 213 -1.03 0.55 -7.63
CA ILE A 213 -1.69 0.89 -8.90
C ILE A 213 -1.03 2.08 -9.60
N ASN A 214 0.14 2.50 -9.14
CA ASN A 214 0.85 3.64 -9.74
C ASN A 214 1.75 3.19 -10.88
N ALA A 215 1.66 3.90 -12.00
CA ALA A 215 2.46 3.64 -13.20
C ALA A 215 3.89 4.16 -13.06
N ASP A 216 4.10 5.20 -12.24
CA ASP A 216 5.42 5.70 -11.86
C ASP A 216 5.47 6.06 -10.37
N LYS A 217 6.27 5.31 -9.61
CA LYS A 217 6.45 5.51 -8.16
C LYS A 217 7.27 6.76 -7.83
N ASN A 218 7.94 7.36 -8.80
CA ASN A 218 8.65 8.63 -8.62
C ASN A 218 7.73 9.84 -8.50
N TRP A 219 6.43 9.67 -8.80
CA TRP A 219 5.41 10.69 -8.55
C TRP A 219 4.89 10.63 -7.10
N LEU A 220 5.32 9.65 -6.29
CA LEU A 220 4.78 9.46 -4.95
C LEU A 220 5.67 10.10 -3.87
N PRO A 221 5.18 11.06 -3.08
CA PRO A 221 5.87 11.54 -1.90
C PRO A 221 5.94 10.44 -0.83
N HIS A 222 7.16 10.06 -0.41
CA HIS A 222 7.38 9.00 0.60
C HIS A 222 7.86 9.54 1.95
N HIS A 223 8.45 10.73 1.95
CA HIS A 223 8.80 11.54 3.12
C HIS A 223 9.14 12.97 2.66
N THR A 224 9.16 13.89 3.59
CA THR A 224 9.62 15.27 3.45
C THR A 224 11.01 15.38 4.08
N GLU A 225 11.99 15.91 3.35
CA GLU A 225 13.36 16.07 3.85
C GLU A 225 13.39 16.92 5.13
N GLY A 226 14.17 16.47 6.11
CA GLY A 226 14.33 17.16 7.40
C GLY A 226 13.65 16.46 8.57
N ASP A 227 13.64 17.14 9.72
CA ASP A 227 13.00 16.70 10.95
C ASP A 227 11.80 17.63 11.26
N PRO A 228 10.97 17.32 12.28
CA PRO A 228 9.77 18.11 12.55
C PRO A 228 10.02 19.61 12.77
N SER A 229 11.19 19.98 13.30
CA SER A 229 11.52 21.39 13.54
C SER A 229 11.80 22.18 12.26
N SER A 230 12.18 21.50 11.17
CA SER A 230 12.37 22.10 9.85
C SER A 230 11.21 21.84 8.89
N GLY A 231 10.10 21.30 9.42
CA GLY A 231 8.90 20.93 8.67
C GLY A 231 9.02 19.61 7.90
N GLY A 232 10.08 18.83 8.12
CA GLY A 232 10.29 17.51 7.53
C GLY A 232 9.84 16.36 8.42
N ASP A 233 9.89 15.14 7.90
CA ASP A 233 9.51 13.92 8.62
C ASP A 233 10.46 12.75 8.34
N GLN A 234 11.63 13.03 7.76
CA GLN A 234 12.63 12.03 7.40
C GLN A 234 13.19 11.28 8.62
N PHE A 235 13.30 11.98 9.75
CA PHE A 235 13.83 11.48 11.01
C PHE A 235 13.04 12.06 12.20
N PRO A 236 13.06 11.40 13.37
CA PRO A 236 12.72 12.04 14.64
C PRO A 236 13.67 13.21 14.92
N GLU A 237 13.29 14.11 15.84
CA GLU A 237 14.09 15.31 16.14
C GLU A 237 15.58 14.98 16.31
N LEU A 238 16.39 15.60 15.46
CA LEU A 238 17.84 15.40 15.46
C LEU A 238 18.48 16.40 16.40
N SER A 239 19.45 15.93 17.20
CA SER A 239 20.34 16.83 17.92
C SER A 239 21.14 17.70 16.94
N PHE A 240 21.53 18.90 17.37
CA PHE A 240 22.24 19.87 16.53
C PHE A 240 23.48 19.30 15.81
N LYS A 241 24.26 18.43 16.50
CA LYS A 241 25.43 17.76 15.90
C LYS A 241 25.06 16.84 14.74
N LYS A 242 23.98 16.05 14.88
CA LYS A 242 23.50 15.17 13.81
C LYS A 242 22.97 15.95 12.61
N ARG A 243 22.40 17.16 12.82
CA ARG A 243 21.98 18.03 11.71
C ARG A 243 23.15 18.48 10.85
N LEU A 244 24.24 18.95 11.47
CA LEU A 244 25.44 19.39 10.74
C LEU A 244 26.07 18.23 9.94
N GLU A 245 26.12 17.05 10.54
CA GLU A 245 26.61 15.84 9.89
C GLU A 245 25.77 15.46 8.65
N GLN A 246 24.43 15.58 8.72
CA GLN A 246 23.56 15.32 7.57
C GLN A 246 23.72 16.34 6.44
N VAL A 247 23.88 17.62 6.76
CA VAL A 247 24.17 18.66 5.75
C VAL A 247 25.47 18.34 5.01
N ALA A 248 26.51 17.92 5.76
CA ALA A 248 27.78 17.50 5.18
C ALA A 248 27.61 16.28 4.27
N VAL A 249 26.91 15.23 4.71
CA VAL A 249 26.65 14.02 3.91
C VAL A 249 25.85 14.34 2.65
N ARG A 250 24.86 15.24 2.72
CA ARG A 250 24.06 15.66 1.55
C ARG A 250 24.92 16.36 0.51
N ASN A 251 25.78 17.29 0.95
CA ASN A 251 26.70 17.99 0.06
C ASN A 251 27.69 17.02 -0.58
N VAL A 252 28.25 16.09 0.19
CA VAL A 252 29.14 15.04 -0.33
C VAL A 252 28.44 14.16 -1.36
N ARG A 253 27.20 13.74 -1.12
CA ARG A 253 26.42 12.95 -2.10
C ARG A 253 26.15 13.74 -3.38
N ARG A 254 25.76 15.00 -3.26
CA ARG A 254 25.49 15.89 -4.42
C ARG A 254 26.76 16.10 -5.25
N MET A 255 27.90 16.29 -4.60
CA MET A 255 29.20 16.40 -5.27
C MET A 255 29.62 15.07 -5.91
N ALA A 256 29.41 13.94 -5.23
CA ALA A 256 29.73 12.62 -5.78
C ALA A 256 28.91 12.31 -7.05
N LEU A 257 27.62 12.65 -7.08
CA LEU A 257 26.76 12.46 -8.26
C LEU A 257 27.12 13.39 -9.42
N ALA A 258 27.82 14.50 -9.17
CA ALA A 258 28.28 15.43 -10.19
C ALA A 258 29.58 14.98 -10.91
N ILE A 259 30.20 13.86 -10.50
CA ILE A 259 31.44 13.33 -11.09
C ILE A 259 31.10 12.09 -11.95
N PRO A 260 31.17 12.18 -13.30
CA PRO A 260 30.90 11.05 -14.19
C PRO A 260 31.84 9.85 -13.91
N LEU A 261 31.34 8.62 -14.02
CA LEU A 261 32.03 7.33 -13.82
C LEU A 261 32.60 7.02 -12.41
N LEU A 262 33.19 7.98 -11.70
CA LEU A 262 33.77 7.77 -10.36
C LEU A 262 32.77 8.00 -9.21
N GLY A 263 31.79 8.88 -9.43
CA GLY A 263 30.73 9.21 -8.49
C GLY A 263 29.97 8.00 -7.92
N PRO A 264 29.48 7.07 -8.77
CA PRO A 264 28.77 5.88 -8.30
C PRO A 264 29.63 4.95 -7.42
N LYS A 265 30.93 4.78 -7.72
CA LYS A 265 31.86 3.97 -6.90
C LYS A 265 32.19 4.64 -5.57
N MET A 266 32.32 5.96 -5.54
CA MET A 266 32.51 6.72 -4.29
C MET A 266 31.26 6.69 -3.41
N ALA A 267 30.07 6.87 -4.00
CA ALA A 267 28.80 6.75 -3.30
C ALA A 267 28.60 5.33 -2.71
N GLN A 268 29.05 4.28 -3.41
CA GLN A 268 29.08 2.91 -2.90
C GLN A 268 29.96 2.75 -1.67
N TYR A 269 31.18 3.29 -1.72
CA TYR A 269 32.11 3.23 -0.61
C TYR A 269 31.59 4.01 0.61
N LEU A 270 31.08 5.23 0.40
CA LEU A 270 30.47 6.04 1.44
C LEU A 270 29.22 5.39 2.05
N ARG A 271 28.42 4.67 1.25
CA ARG A 271 27.28 3.92 1.76
C ARG A 271 27.71 2.76 2.64
N LYS A 272 28.73 1.99 2.25
CA LYS A 272 29.30 0.90 3.07
C LYS A 272 29.89 1.42 4.38
N ALA A 273 30.68 2.49 4.31
CA ALA A 273 31.23 3.15 5.49
C ALA A 273 30.11 3.68 6.39
N GLY A 274 29.09 4.30 5.79
CA GLY A 274 27.92 4.81 6.47
C GLY A 274 27.05 3.73 7.12
N THR A 275 26.84 2.56 6.52
CA THR A 275 26.13 1.46 7.21
C THR A 275 26.92 0.91 8.39
N LYS A 276 28.26 1.02 8.39
CA LYS A 276 29.13 0.58 9.47
C LYS A 276 29.17 1.58 10.64
N THR A 277 29.03 2.89 10.36
CA THR A 277 29.02 3.95 11.37
C THR A 277 27.61 4.34 11.83
N PHE A 278 26.59 4.21 10.97
CA PHE A 278 25.20 4.60 11.21
C PHE A 278 24.23 3.41 11.30
N GLY A 279 24.71 2.16 11.34
CA GLY A 279 23.89 0.94 11.36
C GLY A 279 23.19 0.62 10.04
N SER A 280 22.41 -0.47 9.97
CA SER A 280 21.54 -0.83 8.84
C SER A 280 20.15 -0.16 8.95
N GLY A 281 19.43 -0.04 7.83
CA GLY A 281 18.11 0.61 7.77
C GLY A 281 17.02 -0.05 8.65
N ASP A 282 17.30 -1.27 9.10
CA ASP A 282 16.38 -2.11 9.88
C ASP A 282 16.54 -1.92 11.40
N GLU A 283 17.54 -1.14 11.83
CA GLU A 283 17.83 -0.86 13.25
C GLU A 283 17.81 0.64 13.59
N VAL A 284 17.67 1.51 12.58
CA VAL A 284 17.73 2.98 12.76
C VAL A 284 16.64 3.65 11.94
N ILE A 285 15.90 4.57 12.56
CA ILE A 285 14.86 5.35 11.87
C ILE A 285 15.51 6.26 10.81
N ARG A 286 15.09 6.10 9.55
CA ARG A 286 15.51 6.89 8.39
C ARG A 286 14.39 6.95 7.38
N SER A 287 14.47 7.91 6.45
CA SER A 287 13.58 7.98 5.29
C SER A 287 12.10 7.97 5.69
N GLY A 288 11.74 8.54 6.84
CA GLY A 288 10.37 8.57 7.35
C GLY A 288 9.83 7.21 7.83
N ASN A 289 10.69 6.27 8.23
CA ASN A 289 10.29 4.96 8.77
C ASN A 289 9.90 5.02 10.28
N TRP A 290 8.97 5.89 10.65
CA TRP A 290 8.52 6.08 12.03
C TRP A 290 7.14 6.72 12.12
N TYR A 291 6.56 6.74 13.33
CA TYR A 291 5.22 7.26 13.60
C TYR A 291 5.01 8.74 13.26
N GLY A 292 6.08 9.54 13.22
CA GLY A 292 6.02 10.95 12.87
C GLY A 292 6.00 11.26 11.37
N ASN A 293 5.90 10.24 10.51
CA ASN A 293 5.73 10.44 9.07
C ASN A 293 4.40 11.15 8.76
N ASP A 294 4.48 12.39 8.30
CA ASP A 294 3.33 13.24 7.94
C ASP A 294 3.14 13.37 6.42
N THR A 295 3.90 12.62 5.63
CA THR A 295 3.87 12.63 4.16
C THR A 295 3.05 11.47 3.60
N THR A 296 3.30 10.25 4.08
CA THR A 296 2.84 9.03 3.39
C THR A 296 1.33 8.85 3.47
N TRP A 297 0.71 9.22 4.60
CA TRP A 297 -0.75 9.09 4.73
C TRP A 297 -1.48 10.02 3.74
N ARG A 298 -0.97 11.23 3.50
CA ARG A 298 -1.52 12.20 2.54
C ARG A 298 -1.56 11.61 1.13
N MET A 299 -0.42 11.07 0.70
CA MET A 299 -0.29 10.38 -0.58
C MET A 299 -1.24 9.19 -0.69
N VAL A 300 -1.32 8.35 0.36
CA VAL A 300 -2.23 7.19 0.34
C VAL A 300 -3.69 7.62 0.19
N LEU A 301 -4.14 8.65 0.90
CA LEU A 301 -5.53 9.09 0.81
C LEU A 301 -5.86 9.76 -0.52
N ASP A 302 -4.92 10.52 -1.10
CA ASP A 302 -5.11 11.07 -2.44
C ASP A 302 -5.17 9.96 -3.51
N LEU A 303 -4.36 8.90 -3.41
CA LEU A 303 -4.49 7.73 -4.29
C LEU A 303 -5.87 7.04 -4.18
N ASN A 304 -6.41 6.92 -2.96
CA ASN A 304 -7.76 6.39 -2.76
C ASN A 304 -8.81 7.27 -3.44
N ARG A 305 -8.67 8.59 -3.38
CA ARG A 305 -9.57 9.52 -4.08
C ARG A 305 -9.46 9.40 -5.60
N CYS A 306 -8.24 9.33 -6.13
CA CYS A 306 -8.05 9.13 -7.57
C CYS A 306 -8.67 7.82 -8.06
N LEU A 307 -8.56 6.73 -7.31
CA LEU A 307 -9.22 5.47 -7.67
C LEU A 307 -10.76 5.60 -7.61
N LEU A 308 -11.28 6.13 -6.50
CA LEU A 308 -12.72 6.15 -6.24
C LEU A 308 -13.46 7.16 -7.13
N TYR A 309 -12.83 8.28 -7.47
CA TYR A 309 -13.46 9.41 -8.15
C TYR A 309 -12.79 9.78 -9.48
N GLY A 310 -11.69 9.14 -9.87
CA GLY A 310 -10.96 9.48 -11.09
C GLY A 310 -11.71 9.13 -12.37
N ASN A 311 -11.73 10.07 -13.30
CA ASN A 311 -12.22 9.90 -14.66
C ASN A 311 -11.08 9.59 -15.64
N PRO A 312 -11.38 9.03 -16.83
CA PRO A 312 -10.36 8.71 -17.84
C PRO A 312 -9.53 9.92 -18.32
N ASP A 313 -10.06 11.13 -18.19
CA ASP A 313 -9.41 12.38 -18.60
C ASP A 313 -8.49 12.99 -17.51
N GLY A 314 -8.34 12.32 -16.36
CA GLY A 314 -7.53 12.80 -15.24
C GLY A 314 -8.25 13.73 -14.26
N THR A 315 -9.55 14.00 -14.46
CA THR A 315 -10.38 14.78 -13.52
C THR A 315 -11.00 13.90 -12.42
N LEU A 316 -11.57 14.52 -11.38
CA LEU A 316 -12.29 13.82 -10.31
C LEU A 316 -13.79 14.12 -10.35
N ARG A 317 -14.64 13.10 -10.51
CA ARG A 317 -16.12 13.22 -10.38
C ARG A 317 -16.54 13.40 -8.93
N THR A 318 -17.65 14.09 -8.68
CA THR A 318 -18.11 14.42 -7.32
C THR A 318 -19.13 13.43 -6.74
N SER A 319 -19.64 12.50 -7.55
CA SER A 319 -20.62 11.48 -7.15
C SER A 319 -20.30 10.13 -7.77
N ASN A 320 -21.00 9.07 -7.34
CA ASN A 320 -20.84 7.71 -7.84
C ASN A 320 -19.39 7.21 -7.72
N PRO A 321 -18.86 7.08 -6.50
CA PRO A 321 -17.56 6.48 -6.30
C PRO A 321 -17.51 5.08 -6.93
N LYS A 322 -16.32 4.67 -7.36
CA LYS A 322 -16.08 3.34 -7.92
C LYS A 322 -16.62 2.26 -6.98
N ARG A 323 -17.31 1.26 -7.54
CA ARG A 323 -17.69 0.08 -6.77
C ARG A 323 -16.43 -0.64 -6.31
N TYR A 324 -16.33 -0.82 -5.01
CA TYR A 324 -15.12 -1.28 -4.36
C TYR A 324 -15.48 -2.33 -3.32
N TYR A 325 -14.68 -3.37 -3.24
CA TYR A 325 -14.72 -4.33 -2.14
C TYR A 325 -13.29 -4.67 -1.73
N THR A 326 -13.05 -4.84 -0.44
CA THR A 326 -11.74 -5.27 0.04
C THR A 326 -11.82 -6.57 0.82
N VAL A 327 -10.79 -7.39 0.67
CA VAL A 327 -10.61 -8.67 1.35
C VAL A 327 -9.17 -8.72 1.88
N ILE A 328 -8.98 -8.31 3.13
CA ILE A 328 -7.69 -8.33 3.82
C ILE A 328 -7.34 -9.78 4.16
N ASP A 329 -6.23 -10.24 3.60
CA ASP A 329 -5.62 -11.52 3.89
C ASP A 329 -4.77 -11.44 5.17
N GLY A 330 -5.28 -12.04 6.24
CA GLY A 330 -4.56 -12.27 7.49
C GLY A 330 -4.44 -13.75 7.82
N ILE A 331 -4.47 -14.67 6.85
CA ILE A 331 -4.27 -16.10 7.13
C ILE A 331 -2.91 -16.27 7.81
N VAL A 332 -1.88 -15.76 7.13
CA VAL A 332 -0.55 -15.51 7.70
C VAL A 332 -0.27 -14.01 7.56
N GLY A 333 -0.42 -13.24 8.63
CA GLY A 333 -0.07 -11.82 8.69
C GLY A 333 1.43 -11.59 8.90
N MET A 334 1.85 -10.33 9.03
CA MET A 334 3.25 -9.97 9.32
C MET A 334 3.38 -8.85 10.37
N GLU A 335 4.18 -9.10 11.41
CA GLU A 335 4.54 -8.15 12.47
C GLU A 335 5.99 -7.64 12.34
N GLY A 336 6.35 -6.56 13.04
CA GLY A 336 7.71 -6.02 13.08
C GLY A 336 8.12 -5.28 11.80
N ASN A 337 9.19 -5.75 11.13
CA ASN A 337 9.86 -5.03 10.04
C ASN A 337 9.16 -5.12 8.67
N GLY A 338 7.84 -4.89 8.66
CA GLY A 338 7.03 -4.83 7.44
C GLY A 338 7.39 -3.63 6.53
N PRO A 339 7.12 -3.72 5.21
CA PRO A 339 6.19 -4.66 4.57
C PRO A 339 6.78 -5.97 4.02
N MET A 340 8.09 -6.21 4.18
CA MET A 340 8.78 -7.34 3.52
C MET A 340 9.72 -8.13 4.44
N GLN A 341 10.13 -7.58 5.58
CA GLN A 341 11.16 -8.19 6.46
C GLN A 341 10.62 -8.50 7.86
N GLY A 342 9.30 -8.46 8.05
CA GLY A 342 8.68 -8.76 9.34
C GLY A 342 8.61 -10.26 9.62
N GLU A 343 8.07 -10.60 10.78
CA GLU A 343 7.86 -11.97 11.21
C GLU A 343 6.43 -12.43 10.92
N PRO A 344 6.24 -13.67 10.41
CA PRO A 344 4.92 -14.19 10.11
C PRO A 344 4.08 -14.37 11.38
N VAL A 345 2.79 -14.08 11.27
CA VAL A 345 1.81 -14.28 12.35
C VAL A 345 0.64 -15.09 11.80
N ALA A 346 0.53 -16.36 12.20
CA ALA A 346 -0.62 -17.20 11.89
C ALA A 346 -1.86 -16.66 12.60
N SER A 347 -2.59 -15.77 11.95
CA SER A 347 -3.75 -15.10 12.53
C SER A 347 -5.05 -15.82 12.14
N ASP A 348 -5.02 -16.61 11.05
CA ASP A 348 -6.16 -17.34 10.50
C ASP A 348 -7.36 -16.41 10.21
N LEU A 349 -7.10 -15.17 9.78
CA LEU A 349 -8.12 -14.15 9.56
C LEU A 349 -8.33 -13.86 8.07
N VAL A 350 -9.58 -13.67 7.68
CA VAL A 350 -9.95 -12.92 6.48
C VAL A 350 -10.94 -11.84 6.89
N ILE A 351 -10.63 -10.58 6.57
CA ILE A 351 -11.45 -9.42 6.96
C ILE A 351 -11.93 -8.75 5.69
N SER A 352 -13.23 -8.53 5.52
CA SER A 352 -13.76 -7.99 4.28
C SER A 352 -14.89 -6.98 4.46
N GLY A 353 -15.05 -6.10 3.47
CA GLY A 353 -16.10 -5.08 3.48
C GLY A 353 -16.05 -4.19 2.24
N ALA A 354 -17.14 -3.45 2.01
CA ALA A 354 -17.23 -2.49 0.91
C ALA A 354 -16.61 -1.11 1.25
N ASP A 355 -16.35 -0.84 2.53
CA ASP A 355 -15.75 0.40 3.02
C ASP A 355 -14.30 0.13 3.48
N PRO A 356 -13.28 0.61 2.74
CA PRO A 356 -11.89 0.32 3.06
C PRO A 356 -11.45 0.96 4.39
N VAL A 357 -12.02 2.10 4.78
CA VAL A 357 -11.61 2.79 6.01
C VAL A 357 -12.15 2.05 7.22
N ALA A 358 -13.43 1.65 7.18
CA ALA A 358 -14.01 0.82 8.23
C ALA A 358 -13.31 -0.53 8.35
N THR A 359 -12.97 -1.17 7.21
CA THR A 359 -12.26 -2.45 7.21
C THR A 359 -10.85 -2.32 7.78
N ASP A 360 -10.09 -1.28 7.40
CA ASP A 360 -8.76 -1.01 7.95
C ASP A 360 -8.81 -0.70 9.45
N MET A 361 -9.83 0.03 9.92
CA MET A 361 -10.05 0.31 11.34
C MET A 361 -10.23 -0.98 12.14
N VAL A 362 -11.08 -1.89 11.65
CA VAL A 362 -11.32 -3.20 12.29
C VAL A 362 -10.04 -4.04 12.27
N ALA A 363 -9.34 -4.10 11.13
CA ALA A 363 -8.10 -4.85 11.03
C ALA A 363 -7.00 -4.30 11.95
N ALA A 364 -6.82 -2.99 12.05
CA ALA A 364 -5.89 -2.37 12.99
C ALA A 364 -6.24 -2.74 14.44
N LYS A 365 -7.52 -2.69 14.82
CA LYS A 365 -7.97 -3.10 16.16
C LYS A 365 -7.66 -4.57 16.43
N LEU A 366 -7.91 -5.46 15.47
CA LEU A 366 -7.61 -6.90 15.60
C LEU A 366 -6.11 -7.17 15.74
N MET A 367 -5.24 -6.39 15.08
CA MET A 367 -3.79 -6.46 15.25
C MET A 367 -3.32 -5.98 16.64
N GLY A 368 -4.18 -5.31 17.41
CA GLY A 368 -3.84 -4.71 18.70
C GLY A 368 -3.46 -3.22 18.61
N PHE A 369 -3.73 -2.56 17.49
CA PHE A 369 -3.36 -1.16 17.25
C PHE A 369 -4.56 -0.22 17.35
N ASP A 370 -4.35 0.89 18.03
CA ASP A 370 -5.27 2.01 18.08
C ASP A 370 -5.30 2.72 16.73
N TRP A 371 -6.38 2.50 15.98
CA TRP A 371 -6.62 3.11 14.67
C TRP A 371 -6.57 4.64 14.71
N ARG A 372 -6.85 5.28 15.86
CA ARG A 372 -6.77 6.74 16.04
C ARG A 372 -5.31 7.23 16.02
N LYS A 373 -4.35 6.35 16.32
CA LYS A 373 -2.92 6.65 16.27
C LYS A 373 -2.29 6.34 14.91
N ILE A 374 -3.06 5.81 13.96
CA ILE A 374 -2.63 5.50 12.59
C ILE A 374 -3.18 6.60 11.66
N PRO A 375 -2.35 7.57 11.20
CA PRO A 375 -2.85 8.73 10.45
C PRO A 375 -3.62 8.39 9.18
N VAL A 376 -3.22 7.34 8.46
CA VAL A 376 -3.92 6.91 7.24
C VAL A 376 -5.37 6.49 7.51
N ILE A 377 -5.67 5.91 8.69
CA ILE A 377 -7.04 5.54 9.05
C ILE A 377 -7.76 6.73 9.68
N ARG A 378 -7.13 7.38 10.68
CA ARG A 378 -7.71 8.51 11.41
C ARG A 378 -8.13 9.65 10.48
N GLU A 379 -7.27 10.06 9.56
CA GLU A 379 -7.55 11.20 8.68
C GLU A 379 -8.58 10.86 7.60
N ALA A 380 -8.69 9.59 7.18
CA ALA A 380 -9.68 9.15 6.20
C ALA A 380 -11.14 9.36 6.69
N PHE A 381 -11.40 9.20 7.99
CA PHE A 381 -12.71 9.50 8.60
C PHE A 381 -13.05 11.00 8.67
N LYS A 382 -12.07 11.89 8.51
CA LYS A 382 -12.28 13.35 8.59
C LYS A 382 -12.56 14.00 7.24
N VAL A 383 -12.49 13.22 6.16
CA VAL A 383 -12.61 13.74 4.80
C VAL A 383 -14.06 14.06 4.45
N GLN A 384 -14.31 15.31 4.07
CA GLN A 384 -15.63 15.75 3.60
C GLN A 384 -15.70 15.84 2.06
N ASN A 385 -14.67 16.38 1.42
CA ASN A 385 -14.58 16.44 -0.04
C ASN A 385 -13.94 15.17 -0.60
N TYR A 386 -14.63 14.50 -1.53
CA TYR A 386 -14.26 13.18 -2.04
C TYR A 386 -14.05 12.17 -0.90
N PRO A 387 -15.09 11.90 -0.09
CA PRO A 387 -14.98 11.02 1.07
C PRO A 387 -14.60 9.60 0.64
N ILE A 388 -13.66 8.98 1.34
CA ILE A 388 -13.28 7.57 1.10
C ILE A 388 -14.26 6.64 1.85
N THR A 389 -14.80 7.12 2.97
CA THR A 389 -15.83 6.47 3.77
C THR A 389 -16.97 7.44 4.02
N LEU A 390 -18.20 6.93 3.99
CA LEU A 390 -19.39 7.64 4.47
C LEU A 390 -19.82 7.17 5.87
N SER A 391 -19.09 6.20 6.44
CA SER A 391 -19.41 5.56 7.71
C SER A 391 -18.82 6.35 8.87
N SER A 392 -19.56 6.45 9.97
CA SER A 392 -18.97 6.82 11.25
C SER A 392 -18.35 5.59 11.94
N PRO A 393 -17.22 5.73 12.68
CA PRO A 393 -16.66 4.64 13.46
C PRO A 393 -17.67 3.96 14.40
N LYS A 394 -18.64 4.71 14.93
CA LYS A 394 -19.66 4.21 15.86
C LYS A 394 -20.74 3.35 15.18
N GLU A 395 -20.86 3.44 13.86
CA GLU A 395 -21.87 2.74 13.05
C GLU A 395 -21.29 1.49 12.36
N VAL A 396 -20.02 1.20 12.60
CA VAL A 396 -19.37 0.00 12.09
C VAL A 396 -19.82 -1.18 12.93
N TYR A 397 -20.50 -2.11 12.27
CA TYR A 397 -20.92 -3.39 12.82
C TYR A 397 -20.00 -4.48 12.27
N ILE A 398 -19.62 -5.41 13.12
CA ILE A 398 -18.77 -6.55 12.78
C ILE A 398 -19.64 -7.82 12.81
N SER A 399 -19.56 -8.57 11.73
CA SER A 399 -20.12 -9.92 11.61
C SER A 399 -18.97 -10.93 11.53
N SER A 400 -19.11 -12.09 12.19
CA SER A 400 -18.08 -13.13 12.16
C SER A 400 -18.66 -14.52 12.38
N ASN A 401 -17.95 -15.54 11.89
CA ASN A 401 -18.18 -16.93 12.28
C ASN A 401 -17.69 -17.24 13.70
N ASN A 402 -16.97 -16.31 14.35
CA ASN A 402 -16.72 -16.31 15.78
C ASN A 402 -17.66 -15.32 16.47
N SER A 403 -18.63 -15.82 17.26
CA SER A 403 -19.64 -14.99 17.93
C SER A 403 -19.05 -13.97 18.91
N GLU A 404 -17.85 -14.20 19.45
CA GLU A 404 -17.18 -13.24 20.32
C GLU A 404 -16.77 -11.95 19.59
N TRP A 405 -16.69 -12.00 18.26
CA TRP A 405 -16.27 -10.88 17.42
C TRP A 405 -17.46 -10.20 16.74
N CYS A 406 -18.68 -10.66 16.98
CA CYS A 406 -19.88 -10.00 16.47
C CYS A 406 -20.29 -8.81 17.36
N GLY A 407 -20.78 -7.73 16.75
CA GLY A 407 -21.33 -6.59 17.46
C GLY A 407 -20.90 -5.24 16.89
N LEU A 408 -21.25 -4.16 17.58
CA LEU A 408 -20.75 -2.83 17.21
C LEU A 408 -19.26 -2.75 17.50
N PHE A 409 -18.54 -1.98 16.69
CA PHE A 409 -17.10 -1.77 16.89
C PHE A 409 -16.75 -1.31 18.31
N SER A 410 -17.60 -0.47 18.93
CA SER A 410 -17.42 0.00 20.32
C SER A 410 -17.42 -1.11 21.37
N ASP A 411 -18.10 -2.23 21.10
CA ASP A 411 -18.18 -3.36 22.02
C ASP A 411 -16.92 -4.23 21.91
N ILE A 412 -16.37 -4.29 20.70
CA ILE A 412 -15.17 -5.05 20.33
C ILE A 412 -13.91 -4.27 20.67
N GLU A 413 -13.95 -2.94 20.63
CA GLU A 413 -12.83 -2.06 20.95
C GLU A 413 -12.29 -2.27 22.37
N LYS A 414 -13.14 -2.73 23.30
CA LYS A 414 -12.75 -3.05 24.69
C LYS A 414 -12.05 -4.40 24.85
N LYS A 415 -12.08 -5.25 23.81
CA LYS A 415 -11.51 -6.59 23.84
C LYS A 415 -10.04 -6.58 23.38
N ASN A 416 -9.27 -7.52 23.90
CA ASN A 416 -7.92 -7.81 23.42
C ASN A 416 -7.99 -8.94 22.39
N PHE A 417 -7.30 -8.76 21.26
CA PHE A 417 -7.25 -9.73 20.16
C PHE A 417 -5.81 -10.21 19.99
N LEU A 418 -5.24 -9.97 18.81
CA LEU A 418 -3.87 -10.29 18.49
C LEU A 418 -2.97 -9.21 19.06
N SER A 419 -1.72 -9.58 19.33
CA SER A 419 -0.71 -8.69 19.89
C SER A 419 0.43 -8.54 18.90
N PHE A 420 0.13 -8.01 17.71
CA PHE A 420 1.17 -7.78 16.71
C PHE A 420 2.19 -6.80 17.28
N LYS A 421 3.46 -7.09 17.11
CA LYS A 421 4.53 -6.13 17.36
C LYS A 421 4.58 -5.14 16.20
N PRO A 422 4.49 -3.83 16.43
CA PRO A 422 4.71 -2.88 15.35
C PRO A 422 6.20 -2.83 14.97
N HIS A 423 6.49 -2.23 13.82
CA HIS A 423 7.85 -1.83 13.47
C HIS A 423 8.47 -1.01 14.60
N PHE A 424 9.77 -1.17 14.88
CA PHE A 424 10.43 -0.53 16.04
C PHE A 424 10.22 0.99 16.10
N GLY A 425 10.18 1.67 14.95
CA GLY A 425 9.88 3.10 14.84
C GLY A 425 8.42 3.51 15.15
N TRP A 426 7.56 2.57 15.55
CA TRP A 426 6.16 2.77 15.93
C TRP A 426 5.82 2.17 17.31
N GLN A 427 6.75 1.43 17.94
CA GLN A 427 6.53 0.81 19.25
C GLN A 427 6.24 1.86 20.32
N GLY A 428 5.19 1.64 21.10
CA GLY A 428 4.71 2.56 22.13
C GLY A 428 3.93 3.76 21.58
N HIS A 429 3.71 3.84 20.26
CA HIS A 429 3.04 4.98 19.61
C HIS A 429 1.75 4.61 18.89
N ILE A 430 1.42 3.33 18.70
CA ILE A 430 0.19 2.91 18.02
C ILE A 430 -0.66 1.93 18.79
N GLU A 431 -0.11 1.32 19.82
CA GLU A 431 -0.81 0.37 20.66
C GLU A 431 -1.86 1.09 21.52
N TYR A 432 -2.89 0.35 21.93
CA TYR A 432 -3.80 0.83 22.97
C TYR A 432 -3.02 1.05 24.27
N GLU A 433 -3.39 2.10 25.02
CA GLU A 433 -2.87 2.28 26.37
C GLU A 433 -3.32 1.08 27.24
N LYS A 434 -2.36 0.52 27.99
CA LYS A 434 -2.59 -0.67 28.81
C LYS A 434 -3.26 -0.33 30.13
#